data_AF-A0A431KFJ7-F1
#
_entry.id   AF-A0A431KFJ7-F1
#
_cell.length_a   1.000
_cell.length_b   1.000
_cell.length_c   1.000
_cell.angle_alpha   90.00
_cell.angle_beta   90.00
_cell.angle_gamma   90.00
#
_symmetry.space_group_name_H-M   'P 1'
#
loop_
_entity.id
_entity.type
_entity.pdbx_description
1 polymer ?
#
loop_
_entity_poly.entity_id
_entity_poly.type
_entity_poly.pdbx_seq_one_letter_code
_entity_poly.pdbx_strand_id
1 'polypeptide(L)'
;MSPLRDHTYRPGRRRCLHLLAALATIRLTEAHPAAAGTTYTFGVVPQFEQRKLFAIWKPLVDELARRTGLDLKLVVTLSVPEFEAAVEAGSFDFVYANPYHILKVRDSQGYVPLVRDEEALRGIIVVRQDSPLKSVKELDGKTLAVPSPNAVGASLLVRAELERLYGVRMQMLNVKTHSSVYLHVLNGLTEAGGGVQKTLAEQAPAIQAQLRVLYTTRDMPSHPVAAHPRVPLAVRDAVRQALLAIGASPTGKALLDDIPMPRPVATSIDDYLPMRQWGLEKYWIAERK
;
A
#
# COMPACT_ATOMS: atom_id res chain seq x y z
N MET A 1 -74.66 40.85 66.53
CA MET A 1 -74.02 42.12 66.11
C MET A 1 -72.91 41.80 65.12
N SER A 2 -72.81 42.61 64.07
CA SER A 2 -71.91 42.54 62.90
C SER A 2 -72.24 41.52 61.80
N PRO A 3 -72.88 42.00 60.71
CA PRO A 3 -72.94 41.37 59.40
C PRO A 3 -71.91 41.99 58.42
N LEU A 4 -72.01 41.59 57.15
CA LEU A 4 -71.38 42.11 55.91
C LEU A 4 -70.21 41.24 55.43
N ARG A 5 -70.45 40.29 54.53
CA ARG A 5 -70.58 40.45 53.07
C ARG A 5 -69.35 41.13 52.47
N ASP A 6 -68.58 40.35 51.72
CA ASP A 6 -68.04 40.87 50.47
C ASP A 6 -68.12 39.81 49.36
N HIS A 7 -68.85 40.16 48.32
CA HIS A 7 -69.03 39.39 47.10
C HIS A 7 -68.17 40.05 46.03
N THR A 8 -67.10 39.41 45.60
CA THR A 8 -66.43 39.77 44.34
C THR A 8 -66.53 38.64 43.34
N TYR A 9 -67.43 38.87 42.39
CA TYR A 9 -67.63 38.21 41.10
C TYR A 9 -66.37 38.31 40.22
N ARG A 10 -65.95 37.19 39.59
CA ARG A 10 -65.23 37.22 38.31
C ARG A 10 -65.70 36.09 37.38
N PRO A 11 -65.90 36.37 36.08
CA PRO A 11 -66.58 35.49 35.14
C PRO A 11 -65.63 34.42 34.55
N GLY A 12 -66.24 33.37 34.00
CA GLY A 12 -65.55 32.20 33.49
C GLY A 12 -65.07 32.23 32.04
N ARG A 13 -64.59 31.06 31.64
CA ARG A 13 -64.22 30.55 30.30
C ARG A 13 -62.94 31.13 29.70
N ARG A 14 -61.95 30.25 29.53
CA ARG A 14 -61.68 29.55 28.25
C ARG A 14 -60.64 28.45 28.46
N ARG A 15 -61.01 27.23 28.07
CA ARG A 15 -60.06 26.13 27.86
C ARG A 15 -59.19 26.51 26.66
N CYS A 16 -57.91 26.76 26.89
CA CYS A 16 -56.90 26.81 25.84
C CYS A 16 -56.00 25.58 26.02
N LEU A 17 -56.20 24.60 25.14
CA LEU A 17 -55.36 23.44 24.96
C LEU A 17 -54.03 23.94 24.38
N HIS A 18 -53.00 24.12 25.20
CA HIS A 18 -51.66 24.43 24.69
C HIS A 18 -50.97 23.13 24.27
N LEU A 19 -51.11 22.82 22.98
CA LEU A 19 -50.22 21.91 22.26
C LEU A 19 -48.82 22.55 22.25
N LEU A 20 -47.95 22.16 23.19
CA LEU A 20 -46.53 22.51 23.12
C LEU A 20 -45.84 21.51 22.21
N ALA A 21 -45.59 21.95 20.98
CA ALA A 21 -44.83 21.24 19.96
C ALA A 21 -43.41 20.92 20.50
N ALA A 22 -43.04 19.65 20.49
CA ALA A 22 -41.67 19.23 20.71
C ALA A 22 -40.82 19.68 19.51
N LEU A 23 -40.05 20.76 19.67
CA LEU A 23 -38.98 21.09 18.73
C LEU A 23 -37.89 20.03 18.88
N ALA A 24 -37.88 19.06 17.97
CA ALA A 24 -36.72 18.21 17.74
C ALA A 24 -35.59 19.10 17.22
N THR A 25 -34.65 19.47 18.08
CA THR A 25 -33.40 20.11 17.66
C THR A 25 -32.61 19.10 16.83
N ILE A 26 -32.68 19.22 15.52
CA ILE A 26 -31.75 18.57 14.60
C ILE A 26 -30.37 19.17 14.91
N ARG A 27 -29.55 18.42 15.64
CA ARG A 27 -28.12 18.68 15.75
C ARG A 27 -27.53 18.42 14.37
N LEU A 28 -27.42 19.47 13.57
CA LEU A 28 -26.55 19.47 12.39
C LEU A 28 -25.14 19.13 12.89
N THR A 29 -24.65 17.95 12.58
CA THR A 29 -23.24 17.61 12.70
C THR A 29 -22.48 18.54 11.77
N GLU A 30 -21.88 19.59 12.33
CA GLU A 30 -20.93 20.42 11.59
C GLU A 30 -19.79 19.51 11.13
N ALA A 31 -19.67 19.35 9.82
CA ALA A 31 -18.48 18.79 9.22
C ALA A 31 -17.32 19.70 9.63
N HIS A 32 -16.45 19.21 10.52
CA HIS A 32 -15.20 19.90 10.82
C HIS A 32 -14.46 20.08 9.50
N PRO A 33 -14.19 21.31 9.04
CA PRO A 33 -13.32 21.50 7.90
C PRO A 33 -11.99 20.84 8.26
N ALA A 34 -11.53 19.92 7.41
CA ALA A 34 -10.17 19.40 7.48
C ALA A 34 -9.23 20.60 7.62
N ALA A 35 -8.39 20.61 8.65
CA ALA A 35 -7.59 21.76 9.04
C ALA A 35 -6.94 22.40 7.80
N ALA A 36 -7.40 23.60 7.45
CA ALA A 36 -6.83 24.36 6.35
C ALA A 36 -5.35 24.61 6.66
N GLY A 37 -4.45 24.07 5.82
CA GLY A 37 -2.99 24.30 5.91
C GLY A 37 -2.12 23.10 6.31
N THR A 38 -2.64 21.88 6.43
CA THR A 38 -1.78 20.69 6.65
C THR A 38 -1.45 20.00 5.33
N THR A 39 -0.17 19.98 4.94
CA THR A 39 0.36 19.19 3.83
C THR A 39 0.70 17.77 4.30
N TYR A 40 0.17 16.75 3.64
CA TYR A 40 0.50 15.35 3.91
C TYR A 40 1.45 14.80 2.85
N THR A 41 2.50 14.12 3.30
CA THR A 41 3.46 13.46 2.42
C THR A 41 2.97 12.09 1.96
N PHE A 42 3.14 11.78 0.67
CA PHE A 42 2.83 10.48 0.08
C PHE A 42 4.12 9.88 -0.47
N GLY A 43 4.72 8.96 0.27
CA GLY A 43 5.93 8.24 -0.13
C GLY A 43 5.61 7.02 -0.98
N VAL A 44 6.41 6.75 -2.01
CA VAL A 44 6.25 5.56 -2.86
C VAL A 44 7.57 4.81 -2.95
N VAL A 45 7.55 3.51 -2.69
CA VAL A 45 8.74 2.65 -2.83
C VAL A 45 9.29 2.72 -4.28
N PRO A 46 10.59 2.97 -4.49
CA PRO A 46 11.16 3.08 -5.85
C PRO A 46 11.15 1.75 -6.61
N GLN A 47 10.11 1.55 -7.45
CA GLN A 47 9.99 0.39 -8.35
C GLN A 47 10.55 0.66 -9.75
N PHE A 48 10.68 1.93 -10.11
CA PHE A 48 11.18 2.43 -11.39
C PHE A 48 12.19 3.57 -11.15
N GLU A 49 12.86 4.01 -12.20
CA GLU A 49 13.62 5.26 -12.17
C GLU A 49 12.74 6.46 -11.77
N GLN A 50 13.31 7.42 -11.05
CA GLN A 50 12.57 8.49 -10.38
C GLN A 50 11.62 9.27 -11.31
N ARG A 51 12.06 9.59 -12.52
CA ARG A 51 11.24 10.33 -13.49
C ARG A 51 9.98 9.58 -13.88
N LYS A 52 10.12 8.27 -14.16
CA LYS A 52 8.99 7.40 -14.47
C LYS A 52 8.09 7.22 -13.25
N LEU A 53 8.66 7.00 -12.06
CA LEU A 53 7.90 6.88 -10.82
C LEU A 53 7.06 8.13 -10.56
N PHE A 54 7.66 9.32 -10.69
CA PHE A 54 6.93 10.58 -10.54
C PHE A 54 5.83 10.74 -11.59
N ALA A 55 6.12 10.42 -12.85
CA ALA A 55 5.17 10.55 -13.96
C ALA A 55 3.91 9.68 -13.78
N ILE A 56 4.04 8.46 -13.26
CA ILE A 56 2.90 7.55 -13.05
C ILE A 56 2.15 7.81 -11.74
N TRP A 57 2.83 8.25 -10.67
CA TRP A 57 2.19 8.47 -9.36
C TRP A 57 1.62 9.86 -9.17
N LYS A 58 2.20 10.90 -9.78
CA LYS A 58 1.73 12.28 -9.62
C LYS A 58 0.27 12.48 -10.05
N PRO A 59 -0.21 11.93 -11.19
CA PRO A 59 -1.62 12.05 -11.59
C PRO A 59 -2.58 11.46 -10.56
N LEU A 60 -2.25 10.30 -9.96
CA LEU A 60 -3.06 9.71 -8.92
C LEU A 60 -3.08 10.57 -7.65
N VAL A 61 -1.93 11.06 -7.20
CA VAL A 61 -1.83 11.92 -6.00
C VAL A 61 -2.61 13.23 -6.19
N ASP A 62 -2.56 13.82 -7.38
CA ASP A 62 -3.33 15.03 -7.71
C ASP A 62 -4.83 14.77 -7.73
N GLU A 63 -5.26 13.62 -8.28
CA GLU A 63 -6.66 13.24 -8.26
C GLU A 63 -7.16 12.96 -6.84
N LEU A 64 -6.32 12.38 -5.97
CA LEU A 64 -6.64 12.22 -4.55
C LEU A 64 -6.78 13.57 -3.86
N ALA A 65 -5.85 14.50 -4.08
CA ALA A 65 -5.92 15.86 -3.54
C ALA A 65 -7.21 16.56 -3.98
N ARG A 66 -7.55 16.47 -5.28
CA ARG A 66 -8.77 17.06 -5.84
C ARG A 66 -10.05 16.48 -5.23
N ARG A 67 -10.13 15.16 -5.04
CA ARG A 67 -11.33 14.50 -4.49
C ARG A 67 -11.51 14.71 -3.00
N THR A 68 -10.42 14.79 -2.26
CA THR A 68 -10.44 14.85 -0.80
C THR A 68 -10.34 16.28 -0.26
N GLY A 69 -9.89 17.24 -1.07
CA GLY A 69 -9.57 18.60 -0.63
C GLY A 69 -8.30 18.68 0.22
N LEU A 70 -7.53 17.60 0.31
CA LEU A 70 -6.27 17.54 1.06
C LEU A 70 -5.12 18.13 0.24
N ASP A 71 -4.17 18.76 0.91
CA ASP A 71 -2.87 19.09 0.32
C ASP A 71 -1.96 17.86 0.42
N LEU A 72 -1.71 17.19 -0.71
CA LEU A 72 -0.90 15.97 -0.79
C LEU A 72 0.37 16.23 -1.59
N LYS A 73 1.53 15.91 -1.01
CA LYS A 73 2.84 16.03 -1.65
C LYS A 73 3.43 14.65 -1.92
N LEU A 74 3.56 14.29 -3.20
CA LEU A 74 4.32 13.11 -3.62
C LEU A 74 5.81 13.28 -3.26
N VAL A 75 6.37 12.29 -2.56
CA VAL A 75 7.79 12.22 -2.22
C VAL A 75 8.38 10.95 -2.83
N VAL A 76 9.41 11.11 -3.66
CA VAL A 76 10.18 10.02 -4.27
C VAL A 76 11.62 10.06 -3.78
N THR A 77 12.15 8.94 -3.30
CA THR A 77 13.55 8.81 -2.87
C THR A 77 14.45 8.35 -4.02
N LEU A 78 15.78 8.42 -3.87
CA LEU A 78 16.75 7.97 -4.88
C LEU A 78 16.86 6.44 -4.94
N SER A 79 16.58 5.76 -3.83
CA SER A 79 16.80 4.33 -3.70
C SER A 79 15.83 3.66 -2.72
N VAL A 80 15.71 2.34 -2.84
CA VAL A 80 14.94 1.51 -1.89
C VAL A 80 15.50 1.61 -0.47
N PRO A 81 16.82 1.54 -0.21
CA PRO A 81 17.35 1.75 1.14
C PRO A 81 17.02 3.12 1.75
N GLU A 82 17.07 4.19 0.95
CA GLU A 82 16.67 5.52 1.41
C GLU A 82 15.17 5.59 1.73
N PHE A 83 14.32 4.98 0.89
CA PHE A 83 12.90 4.83 1.19
C PHE A 83 12.68 4.03 2.47
N GLU A 84 13.43 2.93 2.64
CA GLU A 84 13.30 2.06 3.79
C GLU A 84 13.63 2.79 5.08
N ALA A 85 14.78 3.48 5.12
CA ALA A 85 15.19 4.31 6.25
C ALA A 85 14.18 5.44 6.55
N ALA A 86 13.59 6.06 5.51
CA ALA A 86 12.58 7.09 5.70
C ALA A 86 11.29 6.55 6.32
N VAL A 87 10.82 5.37 5.90
CA VAL A 87 9.67 4.68 6.52
C VAL A 87 9.99 4.23 7.94
N GLU A 88 11.19 3.69 8.21
CA GLU A 88 11.63 3.30 9.56
C GLU A 88 11.70 4.49 10.52
N ALA A 89 12.01 5.68 10.01
CA ALA A 89 11.97 6.95 10.74
C ALA A 89 10.56 7.58 10.83
N GLY A 90 9.55 6.99 10.18
CA GLY A 90 8.20 7.53 10.12
C GLY A 90 8.07 8.78 9.25
N SER A 91 8.96 9.03 8.30
CA SER A 91 9.04 10.32 7.59
C SER A 91 7.84 10.64 6.70
N PHE A 92 6.97 9.66 6.43
CA PHE A 92 5.83 9.81 5.53
C PHE A 92 4.48 9.73 6.26
N ASP A 93 3.49 10.49 5.79
CA ASP A 93 2.11 10.43 6.30
C ASP A 93 1.32 9.30 5.63
N PHE A 94 1.52 9.14 4.32
CA PHE A 94 1.03 8.02 3.52
C PHE A 94 2.20 7.33 2.81
N VAL A 95 2.14 6.01 2.69
CA VAL A 95 3.15 5.22 1.99
C VAL A 95 2.51 4.20 1.07
N TYR A 96 3.07 4.01 -0.12
CA TYR A 96 2.94 2.78 -0.89
C TYR A 96 4.22 1.97 -0.69
N ALA A 97 4.15 0.88 0.07
CA ALA A 97 5.34 0.21 0.59
C ALA A 97 5.29 -1.31 0.43
N ASN A 98 6.47 -1.92 0.51
CA ASN A 98 6.62 -3.37 0.56
C ASN A 98 5.74 -3.96 1.70
N PRO A 99 4.91 -4.99 1.44
CA PRO A 99 4.01 -5.57 2.43
C PRO A 99 4.73 -6.10 3.67
N TYR A 100 5.93 -6.66 3.52
CA TYR A 100 6.72 -7.10 4.66
C TYR A 100 7.33 -5.93 5.43
N HIS A 101 7.65 -4.83 4.75
CA HIS A 101 8.19 -3.65 5.42
C HIS A 101 7.18 -3.03 6.38
N ILE A 102 5.89 -2.95 6.00
CA ILE A 102 4.81 -2.51 6.89
C ILE A 102 4.71 -3.35 8.17
N LEU A 103 4.92 -4.67 8.07
CA LEU A 103 4.96 -5.54 9.24
C LEU A 103 6.20 -5.33 10.11
N LYS A 104 7.36 -5.07 9.48
CA LYS A 104 8.63 -4.84 10.16
C LYS A 104 8.57 -3.58 11.01
N VAL A 105 7.99 -2.50 10.49
CA VAL A 105 7.85 -1.22 11.22
C VAL A 105 6.55 -1.12 12.01
N ARG A 106 5.77 -2.21 12.15
CA ARG A 106 4.49 -2.18 12.86
C ARG A 106 4.65 -1.71 14.30
N ASP A 107 5.64 -2.25 15.01
CA ASP A 107 5.77 -2.01 16.45
C ASP A 107 6.49 -0.67 16.76
N SER A 108 7.23 -0.11 15.78
CA SER A 108 7.91 1.19 15.89
C SER A 108 7.13 2.37 15.31
N GLN A 109 6.46 2.18 14.16
CA GLN A 109 5.76 3.24 13.41
C GLN A 109 4.26 2.98 13.24
N GLY A 110 3.83 1.72 13.19
CA GLY A 110 2.40 1.37 13.23
C GLY A 110 1.57 1.81 12.02
N TYR A 111 2.17 1.96 10.83
CA TYR A 111 1.44 2.29 9.60
C TYR A 111 0.21 1.40 9.42
N VAL A 112 -0.94 2.03 9.14
CA VAL A 112 -2.26 1.40 9.01
C VAL A 112 -2.57 1.20 7.53
N PRO A 113 -2.61 -0.05 7.02
CA PRO A 113 -3.03 -0.33 5.65
C PRO A 113 -4.45 0.17 5.35
N LEU A 114 -4.66 0.78 4.19
CA LEU A 114 -5.94 1.36 3.77
C LEU A 114 -6.52 0.60 2.58
N VAL A 115 -5.73 0.50 1.51
CA VAL A 115 -6.08 -0.25 0.30
C VAL A 115 -4.85 -0.98 -0.22
N ARG A 116 -5.08 -2.03 -0.99
CA ARG A 116 -4.07 -2.77 -1.76
C ARG A 116 -4.68 -3.21 -3.09
N ASP A 117 -3.89 -3.76 -3.98
CA ASP A 117 -4.45 -4.41 -5.18
C ASP A 117 -5.19 -5.70 -4.81
N GLU A 118 -6.30 -5.97 -5.50
CA GLU A 118 -7.06 -7.21 -5.39
C GLU A 118 -6.20 -8.43 -5.71
N GLU A 119 -5.34 -8.34 -6.73
CA GLU A 119 -4.47 -9.45 -7.11
C GLU A 119 -3.38 -9.68 -6.06
N ALA A 120 -3.16 -10.95 -5.77
CA ALA A 120 -2.04 -11.37 -4.96
C ALA A 120 -0.72 -11.15 -5.71
N LEU A 121 0.31 -10.78 -4.95
CA LEU A 121 1.67 -10.70 -5.42
C LEU A 121 2.29 -12.09 -5.41
N ARG A 122 2.98 -12.44 -6.51
CA ARG A 122 3.76 -13.69 -6.63
C ARG A 122 5.19 -13.37 -7.00
N GLY A 123 6.12 -13.85 -6.18
CA GLY A 123 7.53 -13.89 -6.51
C GLY A 123 7.81 -14.96 -7.55
N ILE A 124 8.80 -14.73 -8.40
CA ILE A 124 9.26 -15.70 -9.39
C ILE A 124 10.78 -15.79 -9.44
N ILE A 125 11.26 -16.95 -9.85
CA ILE A 125 12.62 -17.10 -10.37
C ILE A 125 12.52 -17.30 -11.87
N VAL A 126 13.22 -16.49 -12.63
CA VAL A 126 13.35 -16.65 -14.08
C VAL A 126 14.73 -17.16 -14.45
N VAL A 127 14.76 -17.94 -15.51
CA VAL A 127 15.98 -18.34 -16.22
C VAL A 127 15.79 -18.05 -17.70
N ARG A 128 16.87 -18.09 -18.48
CA ARG A 128 16.75 -18.04 -19.94
C ARG A 128 15.87 -19.18 -20.46
N GLN A 129 15.16 -18.92 -21.55
CA GLN A 129 14.29 -19.89 -22.21
C GLN A 129 15.05 -21.19 -22.55
N ASP A 130 16.28 -21.05 -23.07
CA ASP A 130 17.18 -22.14 -23.45
C ASP A 130 18.02 -22.69 -22.29
N SER A 131 17.83 -22.21 -21.06
CA SER A 131 18.60 -22.68 -19.90
C SER A 131 18.40 -24.17 -19.63
N PRO A 132 19.49 -24.91 -19.36
CA PRO A 132 19.41 -26.33 -19.00
C PRO A 132 18.74 -26.54 -17.63
N LEU A 133 18.71 -25.54 -16.75
CA LEU A 133 18.21 -25.66 -15.36
C LEU A 133 16.73 -26.03 -15.31
N LYS A 134 16.36 -27.24 -14.89
CA LYS A 134 14.94 -27.68 -14.91
C LYS A 134 14.27 -27.63 -13.54
N SER A 135 15.03 -27.50 -12.48
CA SER A 135 14.53 -27.50 -11.11
C SER A 135 15.24 -26.46 -10.23
N VAL A 136 14.55 -26.03 -9.16
CA VAL A 136 15.12 -25.12 -8.16
C VAL A 136 16.31 -25.71 -7.42
N LYS A 137 16.42 -27.04 -7.30
CA LYS A 137 17.56 -27.70 -6.63
C LYS A 137 18.88 -27.43 -7.34
N GLU A 138 18.84 -27.25 -8.65
CA GLU A 138 20.03 -26.93 -9.45
C GLU A 138 20.51 -25.49 -9.26
N LEU A 139 19.77 -24.66 -8.52
CA LEU A 139 20.15 -23.28 -8.21
C LEU A 139 21.11 -23.17 -7.02
N ASP A 140 21.38 -24.27 -6.30
CA ASP A 140 22.22 -24.23 -5.11
C ASP A 140 23.64 -23.74 -5.44
N GLY A 141 24.11 -22.77 -4.66
CA GLY A 141 25.39 -22.08 -4.87
C GLY A 141 25.46 -21.11 -6.06
N LYS A 142 24.43 -21.05 -6.93
CA LYS A 142 24.41 -20.18 -8.13
C LYS A 142 24.07 -18.73 -7.81
N THR A 143 24.24 -17.84 -8.79
CA THR A 143 23.97 -16.41 -8.64
C THR A 143 22.52 -16.08 -9.01
N LEU A 144 21.85 -15.34 -8.13
CA LEU A 144 20.52 -14.77 -8.34
C LEU A 144 20.64 -13.25 -8.47
N ALA A 145 20.36 -12.72 -9.66
CA ALA A 145 20.15 -11.27 -9.81
C ALA A 145 18.86 -10.85 -9.10
N VAL A 146 18.91 -9.80 -8.28
CA VAL A 146 17.75 -9.25 -7.55
C VAL A 146 17.71 -7.73 -7.69
N PRO A 147 16.52 -7.10 -7.70
CA PRO A 147 16.42 -5.64 -7.82
C PRO A 147 16.85 -4.94 -6.53
N SER A 148 16.60 -5.57 -5.38
CA SER A 148 17.16 -5.21 -4.09
C SER A 148 17.16 -6.45 -3.18
N PRO A 149 18.01 -6.50 -2.14
CA PRO A 149 18.02 -7.63 -1.22
C PRO A 149 16.71 -7.78 -0.45
N ASN A 150 16.00 -6.68 -0.19
CA ASN A 150 14.74 -6.64 0.56
C ASN A 150 13.48 -6.68 -0.31
N ALA A 151 13.59 -6.82 -1.64
CA ALA A 151 12.44 -6.96 -2.52
C ALA A 151 11.64 -8.22 -2.14
N VAL A 152 10.40 -8.05 -1.68
CA VAL A 152 9.67 -9.16 -1.02
C VAL A 152 9.44 -10.36 -1.93
N GLY A 153 8.95 -10.14 -3.14
CA GLY A 153 8.67 -11.21 -4.11
C GLY A 153 9.92 -11.65 -4.88
N ALA A 154 10.81 -10.71 -5.20
CA ALA A 154 12.00 -10.99 -6.00
C ALA A 154 13.19 -11.53 -5.20
N SER A 155 13.22 -11.37 -3.88
CA SER A 155 14.36 -11.76 -3.05
C SER A 155 13.93 -12.43 -1.74
N LEU A 156 13.24 -11.72 -0.84
CA LEU A 156 13.02 -12.22 0.53
C LEU A 156 12.24 -13.55 0.56
N LEU A 157 11.07 -13.59 -0.09
CA LEU A 157 10.24 -14.78 -0.09
C LEU A 157 10.86 -15.91 -0.92
N VAL A 158 11.48 -15.58 -2.06
CA VAL A 158 12.23 -16.54 -2.87
C VAL A 158 13.32 -17.22 -2.05
N ARG A 159 14.18 -16.46 -1.36
CA ARG A 159 15.25 -17.01 -0.53
C ARG A 159 14.71 -17.84 0.62
N ALA A 160 13.64 -17.37 1.28
CA ALA A 160 13.01 -18.09 2.37
C ALA A 160 12.43 -19.44 1.93
N GLU A 161 11.71 -19.47 0.80
CA GLU A 161 11.12 -20.71 0.30
C GLU A 161 12.16 -21.67 -0.27
N LEU A 162 13.15 -21.18 -1.03
CA LEU A 162 14.24 -22.00 -1.53
C LEU A 162 15.01 -22.69 -0.40
N GLU A 163 15.40 -21.96 0.64
CA GLU A 163 16.17 -22.54 1.74
C GLU A 163 15.29 -23.50 2.57
N ARG A 164 14.06 -23.12 2.90
CA ARG A 164 13.20 -23.91 3.81
C ARG A 164 12.57 -25.14 3.17
N LEU A 165 12.15 -25.04 1.91
CA LEU A 165 11.43 -26.11 1.21
C LEU A 165 12.37 -27.02 0.43
N TYR A 166 13.52 -26.51 -0.02
CA TYR A 166 14.41 -27.23 -0.92
C TYR A 166 15.86 -27.34 -0.42
N GLY A 167 16.22 -26.66 0.68
CA GLY A 167 17.60 -26.62 1.17
C GLY A 167 18.55 -25.82 0.28
N VAL A 168 18.03 -25.00 -0.64
CA VAL A 168 18.79 -24.29 -1.67
C VAL A 168 19.20 -22.91 -1.18
N ARG A 169 20.48 -22.56 -1.35
CA ARG A 169 21.02 -21.23 -1.04
C ARG A 169 21.70 -20.64 -2.28
N MET A 170 21.35 -19.41 -2.61
CA MET A 170 21.90 -18.70 -3.76
C MET A 170 22.73 -17.50 -3.32
N GLN A 171 23.70 -17.12 -4.14
CA GLN A 171 24.46 -15.87 -3.98
C GLN A 171 23.69 -14.73 -4.64
N MET A 172 23.48 -13.62 -3.94
CA MET A 172 22.71 -12.50 -4.50
C MET A 172 23.62 -11.51 -5.23
N LEU A 173 23.17 -11.07 -6.41
CA LEU A 173 23.70 -9.90 -7.09
C LEU A 173 22.63 -8.81 -7.13
N ASN A 174 22.85 -7.70 -6.43
CA ASN A 174 21.93 -6.55 -6.46
C ASN A 174 22.15 -5.73 -7.74
N VAL A 175 21.13 -5.68 -8.60
CA VAL A 175 21.18 -5.00 -9.90
C VAL A 175 20.17 -3.86 -10.02
N LYS A 176 19.64 -3.38 -8.88
CA LYS A 176 18.84 -2.15 -8.68
C LYS A 176 17.39 -2.18 -9.19
N THR A 177 17.10 -2.73 -10.37
CA THR A 177 15.74 -2.69 -10.95
C THR A 177 15.30 -4.06 -11.48
N HIS A 178 13.98 -4.29 -11.56
CA HIS A 178 13.43 -5.53 -12.10
C HIS A 178 13.83 -5.74 -13.57
N SER A 179 13.78 -4.69 -14.40
CA SER A 179 14.26 -4.77 -15.79
C SER A 179 15.74 -5.14 -15.87
N SER A 180 16.58 -4.60 -14.98
CA SER A 180 17.99 -4.96 -14.90
C SER A 180 18.18 -6.45 -14.57
N VAL A 181 17.38 -7.02 -13.65
CA VAL A 181 17.40 -8.47 -13.36
C VAL A 181 17.14 -9.29 -14.61
N TYR A 182 16.08 -8.97 -15.36
CA TYR A 182 15.72 -9.71 -16.56
C TYR A 182 16.81 -9.63 -17.64
N LEU A 183 17.44 -8.46 -17.79
CA LEU A 183 18.57 -8.27 -18.71
C LEU A 183 19.82 -9.04 -18.26
N HIS A 184 20.11 -9.15 -16.96
CA HIS A 184 21.24 -9.95 -16.46
C HIS A 184 21.09 -11.43 -16.80
N VAL A 185 19.89 -11.98 -16.63
CA VAL A 185 19.59 -13.37 -17.00
C VAL A 185 19.68 -13.57 -18.51
N LEU A 186 19.04 -12.70 -19.29
CA LEU A 186 19.03 -12.78 -20.76
C LEU A 186 20.46 -12.75 -21.35
N ASN A 187 21.29 -11.84 -20.83
CA ASN A 187 22.68 -11.69 -21.26
C ASN A 187 23.65 -12.74 -20.67
N GLY A 188 23.17 -13.69 -19.85
CA GLY A 188 23.99 -14.74 -19.26
C GLY A 188 24.96 -14.25 -18.17
N LEU A 189 24.71 -13.07 -17.58
CA LEU A 189 25.52 -12.51 -16.50
C LEU A 189 25.22 -13.16 -15.14
N THR A 190 24.05 -13.77 -15.00
CA THR A 190 23.62 -14.55 -13.84
C THR A 190 22.79 -15.74 -14.29
N GLU A 191 22.86 -16.86 -13.57
CA GLU A 191 22.13 -18.07 -13.94
C GLU A 191 20.61 -17.94 -13.77
N ALA A 192 20.17 -17.13 -12.81
CA ALA A 192 18.77 -16.87 -12.55
C ALA A 192 18.52 -15.44 -12.06
N GLY A 193 17.27 -15.01 -12.14
CA GLY A 193 16.84 -13.70 -11.69
C GLY A 193 15.58 -13.79 -10.85
N GLY A 194 15.57 -13.08 -9.73
CA GLY A 194 14.40 -12.93 -8.88
C GLY A 194 13.49 -11.81 -9.39
N GLY A 195 12.21 -12.09 -9.53
CA GLY A 195 11.24 -11.13 -10.06
C GLY A 195 9.87 -11.22 -9.41
N VAL A 196 8.94 -10.45 -9.94
CA VAL A 196 7.51 -10.58 -9.67
C VAL A 196 6.82 -10.90 -10.99
N GLN A 197 5.77 -11.73 -10.97
CA GLN A 197 5.05 -12.12 -12.19
C GLN A 197 4.59 -10.90 -13.01
N LYS A 198 4.05 -9.88 -12.33
CA LYS A 198 3.61 -8.62 -12.95
C LYS A 198 4.75 -7.87 -13.65
N THR A 199 5.91 -7.72 -13.00
CA THR A 199 7.04 -6.99 -13.59
C THR A 199 7.64 -7.69 -14.81
N LEU A 200 7.52 -9.02 -14.87
CA LEU A 200 7.89 -9.79 -16.07
C LEU A 200 6.89 -9.52 -17.22
N ALA A 201 5.59 -9.54 -16.92
CA ALA A 201 4.53 -9.27 -17.89
C ALA A 201 4.58 -7.83 -18.46
N GLU A 202 5.14 -6.89 -17.72
CA GLU A 202 5.37 -5.50 -18.15
C GLU A 202 6.61 -5.33 -19.06
N GLN A 203 7.49 -6.34 -19.18
CA GLN A 203 8.63 -6.24 -20.09
C GLN A 203 8.21 -6.27 -21.56
N ALA A 204 9.07 -5.79 -22.46
CA ALA A 204 8.82 -5.94 -23.89
C ALA A 204 8.60 -7.42 -24.28
N PRO A 205 7.68 -7.76 -25.21
CA PRO A 205 7.43 -9.15 -25.60
C PRO A 205 8.68 -9.93 -26.03
N ALA A 206 9.65 -9.24 -26.65
CA ALA A 206 10.93 -9.84 -27.04
C ALA A 206 11.81 -10.27 -25.86
N ILE A 207 11.70 -9.60 -24.70
CA ILE A 207 12.37 -10.01 -23.46
C ILE A 207 11.62 -11.18 -22.82
N GLN A 208 10.28 -11.08 -22.75
CA GLN A 208 9.44 -12.13 -22.18
C GLN A 208 9.65 -13.49 -22.89
N ALA A 209 9.70 -13.49 -24.22
CA ALA A 209 9.88 -14.71 -25.01
C ALA A 209 11.24 -15.42 -24.80
N GLN A 210 12.23 -14.72 -24.23
CA GLN A 210 13.57 -15.25 -23.97
C GLN A 210 13.78 -15.71 -22.53
N LEU A 211 12.74 -15.60 -21.69
CA LEU A 211 12.78 -15.98 -20.28
C LEU A 211 11.65 -16.97 -19.99
N ARG A 212 11.90 -17.89 -19.06
CA ARG A 212 10.85 -18.72 -18.48
C ARG A 212 10.92 -18.70 -16.97
N VAL A 213 9.75 -18.82 -16.37
CA VAL A 213 9.60 -19.00 -14.92
C VAL A 213 10.04 -20.42 -14.55
N LEU A 214 11.05 -20.52 -13.69
CA LEU A 214 11.53 -21.77 -13.11
C LEU A 214 10.83 -22.08 -11.78
N TYR A 215 10.41 -21.05 -11.05
CA TYR A 215 9.76 -21.16 -9.75
C TYR A 215 8.81 -20.00 -9.53
N THR A 216 7.71 -20.27 -8.83
CA THR A 216 6.74 -19.27 -8.36
C THR A 216 6.54 -19.49 -6.88
N THR A 217 6.59 -18.42 -6.10
CA THR A 217 6.38 -18.48 -4.65
C THR A 217 4.91 -18.71 -4.30
N ARG A 218 4.63 -18.92 -3.00
CA ARG A 218 3.26 -18.70 -2.48
C ARG A 218 2.75 -17.30 -2.80
N ASP A 219 1.43 -17.16 -2.79
CA ASP A 219 0.72 -15.87 -2.89
C ASP A 219 0.96 -15.03 -1.63
N MET A 220 1.09 -13.72 -1.81
CA MET A 220 1.12 -12.75 -0.71
C MET A 220 0.27 -11.52 -1.03
N PRO A 221 -0.22 -10.78 -0.02
CA PRO A 221 -0.89 -9.51 -0.26
C PRO A 221 0.01 -8.55 -1.05
N SER A 222 -0.58 -7.80 -1.97
CA SER A 222 0.10 -6.74 -2.69
C SER A 222 0.50 -5.59 -1.76
N HIS A 223 1.32 -4.67 -2.29
CA HIS A 223 1.80 -3.51 -1.55
C HIS A 223 0.59 -2.64 -1.14
N PRO A 224 0.43 -2.32 0.16
CA PRO A 224 -0.61 -1.41 0.58
C PRO A 224 -0.25 0.03 0.30
N VAL A 225 -1.27 0.85 0.03
CA VAL A 225 -1.28 2.23 0.53
C VAL A 225 -1.62 2.18 2.02
N ALA A 226 -0.74 2.71 2.87
CA ALA A 226 -0.90 2.75 4.31
C ALA A 226 -0.70 4.17 4.84
N ALA A 227 -1.32 4.50 5.98
CA ALA A 227 -1.20 5.80 6.62
C ALA A 227 -0.53 5.70 8.00
N HIS A 228 0.31 6.67 8.35
CA HIS A 228 0.90 6.75 9.67
C HIS A 228 -0.19 7.02 10.74
N PRO A 229 -0.09 6.46 11.96
CA PRO A 229 -1.01 6.73 13.07
C PRO A 229 -1.18 8.20 13.49
N ARG A 230 -0.32 9.10 12.99
CA ARG A 230 -0.42 10.55 13.23
C ARG A 230 -1.47 11.22 12.35
N VAL A 231 -1.77 10.64 11.20
CA VAL A 231 -2.77 11.18 10.26
C VAL A 231 -4.14 11.01 10.90
N PRO A 232 -4.99 12.04 11.01
CA PRO A 232 -6.32 11.90 11.62
C PRO A 232 -7.17 10.82 10.95
N LEU A 233 -7.99 10.09 11.71
CA LEU A 233 -8.82 8.99 11.19
C LEU A 233 -9.68 9.44 10.00
N ALA A 234 -10.34 10.60 10.12
CA ALA A 234 -11.15 11.17 9.04
C ALA A 234 -10.36 11.39 7.73
N VAL A 235 -9.07 11.74 7.83
CA VAL A 235 -8.19 11.93 6.67
C VAL A 235 -7.80 10.58 6.06
N ARG A 236 -7.53 9.56 6.89
CA ARG A 236 -7.27 8.19 6.40
C ARG A 236 -8.49 7.63 5.68
N ASP A 237 -9.67 7.82 6.25
CA ASP A 237 -10.93 7.35 5.67
C ASP A 237 -11.22 8.09 4.36
N ALA A 238 -11.01 9.41 4.29
CA ALA A 238 -11.16 10.17 3.06
C ALA A 238 -10.24 9.64 1.93
N VAL A 239 -8.96 9.39 2.22
CA VAL A 239 -8.01 8.82 1.24
C VAL A 239 -8.41 7.40 0.82
N ARG A 240 -8.80 6.55 1.78
CA ARG A 240 -9.26 5.18 1.51
C ARG A 240 -10.48 5.19 0.58
N GLN A 241 -11.50 5.97 0.90
CA GLN A 241 -12.72 6.06 0.10
C GLN A 241 -12.44 6.64 -1.29
N ALA A 242 -11.57 7.66 -1.38
CA ALA A 242 -11.18 8.22 -2.67
C ALA A 242 -10.48 7.20 -3.57
N LEU A 243 -9.53 6.42 -3.03
CA LEU A 243 -8.83 5.36 -3.78
C LEU A 243 -9.80 4.28 -4.30
N LEU A 244 -10.72 3.81 -3.46
CA LEU A 244 -11.75 2.85 -3.86
C LEU A 244 -12.68 3.41 -4.94
N ALA A 245 -13.10 4.68 -4.79
CA ALA A 245 -13.96 5.34 -5.77
C ALA A 245 -13.27 5.59 -7.12
N ILE A 246 -11.96 5.86 -7.11
CA ILE A 246 -11.16 5.97 -8.35
C ILE A 246 -11.17 4.61 -9.08
N GLY A 247 -10.88 3.51 -8.37
CA GLY A 247 -10.92 2.15 -8.92
C GLY A 247 -12.28 1.71 -9.46
N ALA A 248 -13.37 2.24 -8.92
CA ALA A 248 -14.72 1.95 -9.38
C ALA A 248 -15.12 2.73 -10.65
N SER A 249 -14.48 3.87 -10.93
CA SER A 249 -14.82 4.72 -12.10
C SER A 249 -14.03 4.34 -13.36
N PRO A 250 -14.64 4.34 -14.56
CA PRO A 250 -13.91 4.04 -15.81
C PRO A 250 -12.71 4.98 -16.06
N THR A 251 -12.87 6.27 -15.78
CA THR A 251 -11.80 7.27 -15.92
C THR A 251 -10.71 7.11 -14.85
N GLY A 252 -11.06 6.63 -13.65
CA GLY A 252 -10.11 6.40 -12.58
C GLY A 252 -9.33 5.10 -12.72
N LYS A 253 -9.88 4.08 -13.38
CA LYS A 253 -9.15 2.84 -13.71
C LYS A 253 -7.90 3.12 -14.54
N ALA A 254 -8.00 3.98 -15.54
CA ALA A 254 -6.85 4.37 -16.36
C ALA A 254 -5.69 4.98 -15.55
N LEU A 255 -5.99 5.74 -14.48
CA LEU A 255 -4.96 6.28 -13.58
C LEU A 255 -4.29 5.19 -12.73
N LEU A 256 -5.03 4.13 -12.41
CA LEU A 256 -4.56 3.02 -11.59
C LEU A 256 -3.86 1.94 -12.40
N ASP A 257 -4.16 1.82 -13.69
CA ASP A 257 -3.52 0.88 -14.61
C ASP A 257 -2.01 1.17 -14.79
N ASP A 258 -1.62 2.45 -14.71
CA ASP A 258 -0.23 2.89 -14.80
C ASP A 258 0.59 2.66 -13.52
N ILE A 259 -0.08 2.36 -12.39
CA ILE A 259 0.60 2.03 -11.14
C ILE A 259 0.42 0.55 -10.78
N PRO A 260 1.23 -0.01 -9.87
CA PRO A 260 1.08 -1.41 -9.47
C PRO A 260 -0.11 -1.66 -8.51
N MET A 261 -1.28 -1.06 -8.77
CA MET A 261 -2.54 -1.23 -8.03
C MET A 261 -3.79 -0.94 -8.90
N PRO A 262 -4.02 -1.65 -10.02
CA PRO A 262 -5.15 -1.40 -10.94
C PRO A 262 -6.54 -1.60 -10.30
N ARG A 263 -6.67 -2.50 -9.33
CA ARG A 263 -7.94 -2.84 -8.66
C ARG A 263 -7.81 -2.67 -7.15
N PRO A 264 -7.91 -1.43 -6.63
CA PRO A 264 -7.78 -1.19 -5.20
C PRO A 264 -8.97 -1.80 -4.46
N VAL A 265 -8.65 -2.60 -3.44
CA VAL A 265 -9.58 -3.16 -2.46
C VAL A 265 -9.19 -2.71 -1.07
N ALA A 266 -10.17 -2.60 -0.18
CA ALA A 266 -9.93 -2.37 1.23
C ALA A 266 -9.00 -3.45 1.82
N THR A 267 -8.11 -3.05 2.73
CA THR A 267 -7.24 -3.99 3.45
C THR A 267 -7.03 -3.52 4.89
N SER A 268 -6.48 -4.40 5.72
CA SER A 268 -6.10 -4.12 7.09
C SER A 268 -4.78 -4.81 7.43
N ILE A 269 -4.22 -4.51 8.60
CA ILE A 269 -2.98 -5.18 9.05
C ILE A 269 -3.13 -6.71 9.16
N ASP A 270 -4.35 -7.20 9.40
CA ASP A 270 -4.63 -8.63 9.56
C ASP A 270 -4.37 -9.42 8.27
N ASP A 271 -4.51 -8.79 7.10
CA ASP A 271 -4.19 -9.40 5.81
C ASP A 271 -2.68 -9.71 5.70
N TYR A 272 -1.84 -8.96 6.40
CA TYR A 272 -0.38 -9.07 6.36
C TYR A 272 0.18 -9.94 7.50
N LEU A 273 -0.50 -10.01 8.66
CA LEU A 273 -0.02 -10.76 9.83
C LEU A 273 0.44 -12.21 9.57
N PRO A 274 -0.19 -13.00 8.68
CA PRO A 274 0.28 -14.35 8.36
C PRO A 274 1.74 -14.40 7.90
N MET A 275 2.26 -13.34 7.26
CA MET A 275 3.64 -13.29 6.78
C MET A 275 4.68 -13.33 7.91
N ARG A 276 4.31 -12.98 9.14
CA ARG A 276 5.22 -13.09 10.31
C ARG A 276 5.69 -14.53 10.53
N GLN A 277 4.88 -15.52 10.15
CA GLN A 277 5.19 -16.94 10.29
C GLN A 277 6.11 -17.47 9.18
N TRP A 278 6.36 -16.69 8.12
CA TRP A 278 7.14 -17.13 6.97
C TRP A 278 8.66 -17.05 7.21
N GLY A 279 9.09 -16.46 8.33
CA GLY A 279 10.50 -16.37 8.70
C GLY A 279 11.32 -15.41 7.84
N LEU A 280 10.68 -14.40 7.24
CA LEU A 280 11.34 -13.44 6.34
C LEU A 280 12.38 -12.55 7.06
N GLU A 281 12.28 -12.39 8.38
CA GLU A 281 13.21 -11.56 9.17
C GLU A 281 14.66 -12.03 9.04
N LYS A 282 14.89 -13.35 8.92
CA LYS A 282 16.23 -13.93 8.71
C LYS A 282 16.88 -13.46 7.39
N TYR A 283 16.06 -13.06 6.42
CA TYR A 283 16.50 -12.71 5.07
C TYR A 283 16.57 -11.20 4.83
N TRP A 284 15.97 -10.41 5.73
CA TRP A 284 16.02 -8.95 5.70
C TRP A 284 17.46 -8.46 5.92
N ILE A 285 17.91 -7.56 5.06
CA ILE A 285 19.22 -6.93 5.16
C ILE A 285 19.01 -5.47 5.53
N ALA A 286 19.32 -5.14 6.77
CA ALA A 286 19.43 -3.75 7.18
C ALA A 286 20.71 -3.18 6.57
N GLU A 287 20.59 -2.24 5.63
CA GLU A 287 21.76 -1.51 5.16
C GLU A 287 22.20 -0.55 6.28
N ARG A 288 23.40 -0.79 6.83
CA ARG A 288 24.06 0.18 7.71
C ARG A 288 24.68 1.25 6.81
N LYS A 289 24.45 2.51 7.17
CA LYS A 289 25.14 3.66 6.57
C LYS A 289 26.66 3.53 6.73
#